data_AF-A0A359E459-F1
#
_entry.id   AF-A0A359E459-F1
#
_cell.length_a   1.000
_cell.length_b   1.000
_cell.length_c   1.000
_cell.angle_alpha   90.00
_cell.angle_beta   90.00
_cell.angle_gamma   90.00
#
_symmetry.space_group_name_H-M   'P 1'
#
loop_
_entity.id
_entity.type
_entity.pdbx_description
1 polymer ?
#
loop_
_entity_poly.entity_id
_entity_poly.type
_entity_poly.pdbx_seq_one_letter_code
_entity_poly.pdbx_strand_id
1 'polypeptide(L)' 'DGTGLKQVTFDETFDSFPMFSPDGEKIVFSSNRNNGGDRSTNVFVADWVD' A
#
# COMPACT_ATOMS: atom_id res chain seq x y z
N ASP A 1 -2.03 -20.24 -5.84
CA ASP A 1 -2.71 -20.23 -7.16
C ASP A 1 -3.33 -18.87 -7.50
N GLY A 2 -3.06 -17.80 -6.73
CA GLY A 2 -3.65 -16.49 -6.99
C GLY A 2 -5.13 -16.38 -6.63
N THR A 3 -5.72 -17.39 -6.01
CA THR A 3 -7.09 -17.35 -5.49
C THR A 3 -7.12 -16.77 -4.07
N GLY A 4 -8.26 -16.21 -3.65
CA GLY A 4 -8.46 -15.70 -2.29
C GLY A 4 -7.82 -14.34 -1.98
N LEU A 5 -7.46 -13.55 -3.00
CA LEU A 5 -6.87 -12.23 -2.80
C LEU A 5 -7.91 -11.23 -2.23
N LYS A 6 -7.51 -10.43 -1.23
CA LYS A 6 -8.29 -9.34 -0.64
C LYS A 6 -7.70 -8.00 -1.08
N GLN A 7 -8.52 -7.12 -1.63
CA GLN A 7 -8.13 -5.73 -1.90
C GLN A 7 -8.07 -4.96 -0.58
N VAL A 8 -6.95 -4.26 -0.35
CA VAL A 8 -6.70 -3.51 0.90
C VAL A 8 -6.75 -2.00 0.68
N THR A 9 -6.34 -1.53 -0.50
CA THR A 9 -6.38 -0.11 -0.86
C THR A 9 -7.43 0.15 -1.93
N PHE A 10 -8.02 1.36 -1.92
CA PHE A 10 -9.19 1.71 -2.73
C PHE A 10 -9.01 3.05 -3.46
N ASP A 11 -7.78 3.56 -3.52
CA ASP A 11 -7.48 4.80 -4.23
C ASP A 11 -7.52 4.56 -5.75
N GLU A 12 -7.88 5.59 -6.52
CA GLU A 12 -7.88 5.53 -7.99
C GLU A 12 -6.46 5.61 -8.58
N THR A 13 -5.49 5.99 -7.74
CA THR A 13 -4.07 6.11 -8.13
C THR A 13 -3.30 4.81 -7.93
N PHE A 14 -2.04 4.82 -8.38
CA PHE A 14 -1.15 3.67 -8.27
C PHE A 14 -0.83 3.33 -6.81
N ASP A 15 -0.97 2.05 -6.47
CA ASP A 15 -0.52 1.43 -5.22
C ASP A 15 0.23 0.12 -5.53
N SER A 16 1.43 -0.06 -5.00
CA SER A 16 2.21 -1.29 -5.23
C SER A 16 3.34 -1.52 -4.23
N PHE A 17 4.05 -2.63 -4.41
CA PHE A 17 5.24 -3.06 -3.68
C PHE A 17 5.04 -3.15 -2.15
N PRO A 18 3.99 -3.84 -1.68
CA PRO A 18 3.76 -3.98 -0.25
C PRO A 18 4.82 -4.88 0.41
N MET A 19 5.24 -4.52 1.62
CA MET A 19 6.07 -5.34 2.49
C MET A 19 5.55 -5.25 3.93
N PHE A 20 5.46 -6.37 4.62
CA PHE A 20 5.15 -6.39 6.06
C PHE A 20 6.40 -6.12 6.90
N SER A 21 6.22 -5.47 8.05
CA SER A 21 7.25 -5.43 9.08
C SER A 21 7.55 -6.84 9.63
N PRO A 22 8.73 -7.08 10.22
CA PRO A 22 9.09 -8.40 10.73
C PRO A 22 8.13 -8.97 11.79
N ASP A 23 7.49 -8.09 12.57
CA ASP A 23 6.48 -8.44 13.57
C ASP A 23 5.05 -8.54 13.00
N GLY A 24 4.85 -8.17 11.73
CA GLY A 24 3.55 -8.18 11.06
C GLY A 24 2.60 -7.05 11.47
N GLU A 25 3.02 -6.14 12.35
CA GLU A 25 2.15 -5.07 12.86
C GLU A 25 1.96 -3.92 11.86
N LYS A 26 2.81 -3.83 10.83
CA LYS A 26 2.78 -2.73 9.86
C LYS A 26 2.96 -3.24 8.44
N ILE A 27 2.41 -2.46 7.51
CA ILE A 27 2.63 -2.62 6.07
C ILE A 27 3.22 -1.33 5.52
N VAL A 28 4.30 -1.46 4.75
CA VAL A 28 4.83 -0.38 3.90
C VAL A 28 4.42 -0.63 2.46
N PHE A 29 4.07 0.42 1.72
CA PHE A 29 3.75 0.33 0.29
C PHE A 29 4.05 1.66 -0.42
N SER A 30 4.22 1.61 -1.73
CA SER A 30 4.38 2.79 -2.58
C SER A 30 3.04 3.24 -3.13
N SER A 31 2.78 4.55 -3.12
CA SER A 31 1.54 5.11 -3.66
C SER A 31 1.71 6.48 -4.30
N ASN A 32 0.87 6.78 -5.28
CA ASN A 32 0.76 8.10 -5.90
C ASN A 32 -0.35 8.96 -5.27
N ARG A 33 -0.99 8.48 -4.20
CA ARG A 33 -1.95 9.29 -3.43
C ARG A 33 -1.27 10.53 -2.86
N ASN A 34 -2.03 11.61 -2.74
CA ASN A 34 -1.60 12.88 -2.15
C ASN A 34 -0.35 13.52 -2.82
N ASN A 35 -0.08 13.23 -4.09
CA ASN A 35 1.09 13.75 -4.81
C ASN A 35 0.86 15.13 -5.47
N GLY A 36 -0.30 15.76 -5.25
CA GLY A 36 -0.60 17.07 -5.85
C GLY A 36 -0.85 17.05 -7.37
N GLY A 37 -1.10 15.86 -7.94
CA GLY A 37 -1.34 15.67 -9.37
C GLY A 37 -0.07 15.57 -10.22
N ASP A 38 1.10 15.48 -9.58
CA ASP A 38 2.36 15.23 -10.27
C ASP A 38 2.59 13.73 -10.51
N ARG A 39 3.83 13.34 -10.84
CA ARG A 39 4.23 11.93 -11.05
C ARG A 39 5.03 11.35 -9.89
N SER A 40 4.99 11.99 -8.72
CA SER A 40 5.72 11.55 -7.55
C SER A 40 5.09 10.30 -6.96
N THR A 41 5.94 9.38 -6.52
CA THR A 41 5.56 8.17 -5.78
C THR A 41 6.10 8.31 -4.36
N ASN A 42 5.20 8.21 -3.39
CA ASN A 42 5.48 8.34 -1.98
C ASN A 42 5.51 6.97 -1.29
N VAL A 43 6.19 6.89 -0.15
CA VAL A 43 6.21 5.71 0.72
C VAL A 43 5.25 5.91 1.87
N PHE A 44 4.33 4.97 2.05
CA PHE A 44 3.36 4.97 3.14
C PHE A 44 3.64 3.81 4.08
N VAL A 45 3.43 4.05 5.37
CA VAL A 45 3.41 3.02 6.42
C VAL A 45 2.05 3.09 7.08
N ALA A 46 1.41 1.93 7.25
CA ALA A 46 0.14 1.80 7.95
C ALA A 46 0.23 0.67 8.98
N ASP A 47 -0.51 0.81 10.08
CA ASP A 47 -0.74 -0.29 11.00
C ASP A 47 -1.62 -1.35 10.33
N TRP A 48 -1.26 -2.62 10.49
CA TRP A 48 -2.05 -3.74 10.00
C TRP A 48 -3.00 -4.23 11.10
N VAL A 49 -4.29 -4.28 10.78
CA VAL A 49 -5.34 -4.83 11.62
C VAL A 49 -6.16 -5.79 10.77
N ASP A 50 -6.31 -7.03 11.23
CA ASP A 50 -7.01 -8.09 10.50
C ASP A 50 -8.54 -7.96 10.56
#